data_AF-A0A9D2ZTZ6-F1
#
_entry.id   AF-A0A9D2ZTZ6-F1
#
_cell.length_a   1.000
_cell.length_b   1.000
_cell.length_c   1.000
_cell.angle_alpha   90.00
_cell.angle_beta   90.00
_cell.angle_gamma   90.00
#
_symmetry.space_group_name_H-M   'P 1'
#
loop_
_entity.id
_entity.type
_entity.pdbx_description
1 polymer ?
#
loop_
_entity_poly.entity_id
_entity_poly.type
_entity_poly.pdbx_seq_one_letter_code
_entity_poly.pdbx_strand_id
1 'polypeptide(L)' 'YAVQMVRSYLDNPQMSITQIADEMHFSSVSYFCRYVAKHLGMSPGQYRASLIPG' A
#
# COMPACT_ATOMS: atom_id res chain seq x y z
N TYR A 1 -7.27 -6.74 -10.65
CA TYR A 1 -6.55 -5.60 -11.24
C TYR A 1 -6.05 -4.61 -10.19
N ALA A 2 -6.91 -3.92 -9.43
CA ALA A 2 -6.47 -2.92 -8.44
C ALA A 2 -5.48 -3.44 -7.36
N VAL A 3 -5.68 -4.67 -6.85
CA VAL A 3 -4.79 -5.26 -5.82
C VAL A 3 -3.36 -5.49 -6.33
N GLN A 4 -3.18 -5.83 -7.61
CA GLN A 4 -1.85 -6.03 -8.20
C GLN A 4 -1.09 -4.71 -8.33
N MET A 5 -1.77 -3.63 -8.77
CA MET A 5 -1.15 -2.30 -8.83
C MET A 5 -0.72 -1.82 -7.45
N VAL A 6 -1.57 -2.02 -6.43
CA VAL A 6 -1.21 -1.71 -5.03
C VAL A 6 0.07 -2.43 -4.61
N ARG A 7 0.25 -3.72 -4.96
CA ARG A 7 1.50 -4.43 -4.66
C ARG A 7 2.69 -3.78 -5.36
N SER A 8 2.59 -3.53 -6.67
CA SER A 8 3.66 -2.86 -7.43
C SER A 8 4.05 -1.50 -6.85
N TYR A 9 3.07 -0.71 -6.39
CA TYR A 9 3.35 0.56 -5.72
C TYR A 9 3.97 0.37 -4.33
N LEU A 10 3.50 -0.62 -3.55
CA LEU A 10 4.05 -0.89 -2.22
C LEU A 10 5.47 -1.45 -2.27
N ASP A 11 5.79 -2.23 -3.31
CA ASP A 11 7.12 -2.76 -3.59
C ASP A 11 8.13 -1.65 -3.95
N ASN A 12 7.66 -0.46 -4.35
CA ASN A 12 8.50 0.70 -4.61
C ASN A 12 8.80 1.46 -3.29
N PRO A 13 10.05 1.43 -2.77
CA PRO A 13 10.40 2.10 -1.53
C PRO A 13 10.46 3.63 -1.67
N GLN A 14 10.52 4.17 -2.90
CA GLN A 14 10.62 5.62 -3.15
C GLN A 14 9.28 6.34 -3.02
N MET A 15 8.15 5.62 -3.08
CA MET A 15 6.84 6.21 -2.89
C MET A 15 6.45 6.12 -1.41
N SER A 16 5.89 7.17 -0.82
CA SER A 16 5.28 7.08 0.51
C SER A 16 3.89 6.43 0.44
N ILE A 17 3.40 5.91 1.55
CA ILE A 17 2.03 5.36 1.64
C ILE A 17 0.98 6.43 1.28
N THR A 18 1.23 7.69 1.65
CA THR A 18 0.36 8.82 1.30
C THR A 18 0.33 9.08 -0.20
N GLN A 19 1.48 9.09 -0.89
CA GLN A 19 1.54 9.26 -2.34
C GLN A 19 0.85 8.11 -3.08
N ILE A 20 0.98 6.87 -2.60
CA ILE A 20 0.29 5.74 -3.20
C ILE A 20 -1.23 5.86 -3.05
N ALA A 21 -1.71 6.32 -1.89
CA ALA A 21 -3.13 6.55 -1.68
C ALA A 21 -3.69 7.61 -2.65
N ASP A 22 -2.93 8.68 -2.89
CA ASP A 22 -3.27 9.77 -3.80
C ASP A 22 -3.27 9.32 -5.28
N GLU A 23 -2.22 8.61 -5.70
CA GLU A 23 -2.09 8.02 -7.05
C GLU A 23 -3.22 7.01 -7.35
N MET A 24 -3.65 6.27 -6.34
CA MET A 24 -4.78 5.34 -6.42
C MET A 24 -6.14 6.03 -6.23
N HIS A 25 -6.18 7.36 -6.16
CA HIS A 25 -7.36 8.20 -5.99
C HIS A 25 -8.23 7.87 -4.76
N PHE A 26 -7.61 7.46 -3.65
CA PHE A 26 -8.31 7.31 -2.39
C PHE A 26 -8.53 8.68 -1.73
N SER A 27 -9.74 8.90 -1.23
CA SER A 27 -10.11 10.13 -0.50
C SER A 27 -9.35 10.32 0.81
N SER A 28 -8.73 9.27 1.35
CA SER A 28 -7.78 9.39 2.47
C SER A 28 -6.85 8.19 2.58
N VAL A 29 -5.71 8.42 3.23
CA VAL A 29 -4.74 7.37 3.59
C VAL A 29 -5.38 6.28 4.44
N SER A 30 -6.28 6.63 5.37
CA SER A 30 -6.97 5.66 6.22
C SER A 30 -7.87 4.72 5.41
N TYR A 31 -8.58 5.24 4.40
CA TYR A 31 -9.37 4.43 3.48
C TYR A 31 -8.48 3.48 2.67
N PHE A 32 -7.37 3.99 2.16
CA PHE A 32 -6.36 3.19 1.47
C PHE A 32 -5.84 2.06 2.37
N CYS A 33 -5.37 2.37 3.59
CA CYS A 33 -4.86 1.38 4.54
C CYS A 33 -5.87 0.27 4.83
N ARG A 34 -7.16 0.61 5.00
CA ARG A 34 -8.23 -0.38 5.21
C ARG A 34 -8.46 -1.24 3.97
N TYR A 35 -8.43 -0.65 2.77
CA TYR A 35 -8.50 -1.38 1.51
C TYR A 35 -7.34 -2.37 1.39
N VAL A 36 -6.10 -1.92 1.62
CA VAL A 36 -4.91 -2.78 1.59
C VAL A 36 -5.02 -3.91 2.60
N ALA A 37 -5.37 -3.62 3.85
CA ALA A 37 -5.53 -4.65 4.88
C ALA A 37 -6.61 -5.68 4.51
N LYS A 38 -7.73 -5.24 3.94
CA LYS A 38 -8.81 -6.13 3.47
C LYS A 38 -8.37 -7.05 2.33
N HIS A 39 -7.51 -6.57 1.42
CA HIS A 39 -7.13 -7.31 0.21
C HIS A 39 -5.80 -8.06 0.30
N LEU A 40 -4.85 -7.59 1.12
CA LEU A 40 -3.53 -8.19 1.32
C LEU A 40 -3.40 -8.88 2.68
N GLY A 41 -4.37 -8.74 3.58
CA GLY A 41 -4.36 -9.34 4.91
C GLY A 41 -3.49 -8.60 5.94
N MET A 42 -2.83 -7.51 5.55
CA MET A 42 -1.95 -6.72 6.41
C MET A 42 -1.91 -5.25 5.99
N SER A 43 -1.48 -4.36 6.89
CA SER A 43 -1.39 -2.93 6.58
C SER A 43 -0.29 -2.66 5.54
N PRO A 44 -0.37 -1.55 4.78
CA PRO A 44 0.66 -1.22 3.79
C PRO A 44 2.06 -1.06 4.40
N GLY A 45 2.15 -0.54 5.63
CA GLY A 45 3.41 -0.44 6.37
C GLY A 45 3.98 -1.79 6.77
N GLN A 46 3.13 -2.72 7.24
CA GLN A 46 3.54 -4.11 7.53
C GLN A 46 4.01 -4.84 6.28
N TYR A 47 3.29 -4.66 5.16
CA TYR A 47 3.69 -5.23 3.88
C TYR A 47 5.09 -4.75 3.48
N ARG A 48 5.37 -3.45 3.57
CA ARG A 48 6.71 -2.91 3.30
C ARG A 48 7.79 -3.43 4.23
N ALA A 49 7.50 -3.49 5.53
CA ALA A 49 8.44 -4.05 6.49
C ALA A 49 8.80 -5.51 6.15
N SER A 50 7.87 -6.27 5.57
CA SER A 50 8.14 -7.66 5.15
C SER A 50 9.03 -7.79 3.89
N LEU A 51 9.19 -6.72 3.11
CA LEU A 51 10.05 -6.70 1.91
C LEU A 51 11.52 -6.41 2.21
N ILE A 52 11.82 -5.81 3.36
CA ILE A 52 13.19 -5.51 3.77
C ILE A 52 13.67 -6.68 4.63
N PRO A 53 14.54 -7.58 4.11
CA PRO A 53 15.26 -8.49 4.99
C PRO A 53 16.14 -7.65 5.92
N GLY A 54 16.02 -7.90 7.23
CA GLY A 54 16.91 -7.31 8.24
C GLY A 54 18.35 -7.71 8.04
#